data_AF-A0A955FI26-F1
#
_entry.id   AF-A0A955FI26-F1
#
_cell.length_a   1.000
_cell.length_b   1.000
_cell.length_c   1.000
_cell.angle_alpha   90.00
_cell.angle_beta   90.00
_cell.angle_gamma   90.00
#
_symmetry.space_group_name_H-M   'P 1'
#
loop_
_entity.id
_entity.type
_entity.pdbx_description
1 polymer ?
#
loop_
_entity_poly.entity_id
_entity_poly.type
_entity_poly.pdbx_seq_one_letter_code
_entity_poly.pdbx_strand_id
1 'polypeptide(L)' 'MASGIPHDPKIRNEVLNAIKSGMTQMEASRLYGISPNTISTWCRKDVVG' A
#
# COMPACT_ATOMS: atom_id res chain seq x y z
N MET A 1 -3.67 17.44 1.43
CA MET A 1 -3.98 16.61 0.25
C MET A 1 -4.10 15.17 0.70
N ALA A 2 -5.32 14.68 0.94
CA ALA A 2 -5.60 13.28 1.20
C ALA A 2 -6.76 12.90 0.29
N SER A 3 -6.43 12.50 -0.94
CA SER A 3 -7.41 11.97 -1.88
C SER A 3 -7.84 10.62 -1.33
N GLY A 4 -8.97 10.59 -0.63
CA GLY A 4 -9.66 9.36 -0.25
C GLY A 4 -10.21 8.66 -1.47
N ILE A 5 -9.33 8.13 -2.32
CA ILE A 5 -9.72 7.13 -3.30
C ILE A 5 -10.03 5.88 -2.45
N PRO A 6 -11.26 5.34 -2.50
CA PRO A 6 -11.54 4.04 -1.93
C PRO A 6 -10.73 3.04 -2.75
N HIS A 7 -9.51 2.75 -2.29
CA HIS A 7 -8.72 1.69 -2.86
C HIS A 7 -9.44 0.39 -2.53
N ASP A 8 -9.74 -0.37 -3.59
CA ASP A 8 -10.35 -1.67 -3.47
C ASP A 8 -9.57 -2.49 -2.43
N PRO A 9 -10.23 -3.11 -1.43
CA PRO A 9 -9.55 -3.85 -0.37
C PRO A 9 -8.66 -4.97 -0.94
N LYS A 10 -8.96 -5.45 -2.15
CA LYS A 10 -8.12 -6.38 -2.91
C LYS A 10 -6.76 -5.79 -3.26
N ILE A 11 -6.72 -4.59 -3.85
CA ILE A 11 -5.49 -3.89 -4.22
C ILE A 11 -4.61 -3.64 -2.99
N ARG A 12 -5.23 -3.25 -1.88
CA ARG A 12 -4.50 -3.08 -0.62
C ARG A 12 -3.79 -4.35 -0.18
N ASN A 13 -4.50 -5.49 -0.20
CA ASN A 13 -3.90 -6.76 0.18
C ASN A 13 -2.80 -7.21 -0.79
N GLU A 14 -2.98 -7.03 -2.09
CA GLU A 14 -1.93 -7.34 -3.08
C GLU A 14 -0.65 -6.53 -2.85
N VAL A 15 -0.80 -5.22 -2.62
CA VAL A 15 0.33 -4.32 -2.29
C VAL A 15 1.04 -4.78 -1.02
N LEU A 16 0.29 -5.06 0.05
CA LEU A 16 0.87 -5.52 1.31
C LEU A 16 1.55 -6.89 1.16
N ASN A 17 0.97 -7.80 0.38
CA ASN A 17 1.55 -9.11 0.14
C ASN A 17 2.83 -9.03 -0.71
N ALA A 18 2.86 -8.16 -1.72
CA ALA A 18 4.06 -7.88 -2.50
C ALA A 18 5.18 -7.31 -1.61
N ILE A 19 4.84 -6.39 -0.71
CA ILE A 19 5.80 -5.83 0.26
C ILE A 19 6.30 -6.91 1.24
N LYS A 20 5.42 -7.77 1.74
CA LYS A 20 5.80 -8.92 2.59
C LYS A 20 6.70 -9.91 1.85
N SER A 21 6.55 -10.03 0.53
CA SER A 21 7.42 -10.82 -0.33
C SER A 21 8.79 -10.18 -0.61
N GLY A 22 9.05 -8.97 -0.10
CA GLY A 22 10.33 -8.26 -0.25
C GLY A 22 10.30 -7.10 -1.26
N MET A 23 9.16 -6.79 -1.87
CA MET A 23 9.02 -5.61 -2.75
C MET A 23 9.11 -4.32 -1.93
N THR A 24 9.80 -3.31 -2.45
CA THR A 24 9.87 -2.00 -1.78
C THR A 24 8.58 -1.20 -1.97
N GLN A 25 8.28 -0.31 -1.03
CA GLN A 25 7.12 0.59 -1.12
C GLN A 25 7.16 1.48 -2.38
N MET A 26 8.36 1.84 -2.87
CA MET A 26 8.52 2.60 -4.12
C MET A 26 8.20 1.76 -5.36
N GLU A 27 8.63 0.51 -5.39
CA GLU A 27 8.26 -0.40 -6.48
C GLU A 27 6.76 -0.64 -6.50
N ALA A 28 6.16 -0.92 -5.35
CA ALA A 28 4.71 -1.05 -5.23
C ALA A 28 3.99 0.25 -5.63
N SER A 29 4.55 1.41 -5.30
CA SER A 29 3.99 2.70 -5.71
C SER A 29 3.96 2.85 -7.24
N ARG A 30 5.04 2.50 -7.92
CA ARG A 30 5.12 2.52 -9.39
C ARG A 30 4.24 1.47 -10.05
N LEU A 31 4.18 0.27 -9.48
CA LEU A 31 3.44 -0.86 -10.05
C LEU A 31 1.93 -0.66 -9.95
N TYR A 32 1.46 -0.22 -8.78
CA TYR A 32 0.03 -0.08 -8.48
C TYR A 32 -0.48 1.37 -8.66
N GLY A 33 0.41 2.33 -8.92
CA GLY A 33 0.04 3.75 -9.07
C GLY A 33 -0.40 4.41 -7.75
N ILE A 34 0.05 3.87 -6.62
CA ILE A 34 -0.39 4.30 -5.29
C ILE A 34 0.72 5.14 -4.65
N SER A 35 0.37 6.27 -4.06
CA SER A 35 1.36 7.09 -3.35
C SER A 35 2.07 6.29 -2.25
N PRO A 36 3.40 6.38 -2.13
CA PRO A 36 4.15 5.64 -1.11
C PRO A 36 3.71 6.03 0.31
N ASN A 37 3.21 7.26 0.49
CA ASN A 37 2.62 7.72 1.76
C ASN A 37 1.35 6.95 2.14
N THR A 38 0.51 6.59 1.15
CA THR A 38 -0.69 5.75 1.35
C THR A 38 -0.29 4.33 1.73
N ILE A 39 0.70 3.76 1.03
CA ILE A 39 1.25 2.43 1.31
C ILE A 39 1.82 2.37 2.74
N SER A 40 2.62 3.35 3.14
CA SER A 40 3.17 3.48 4.50
C SER A 40 2.07 3.54 5.56
N THR A 41 0.98 4.26 5.28
CA THR A 41 -0.19 4.32 6.16
C THR A 41 -0.88 2.96 6.30
N TRP A 42 -0.97 2.18 5.22
CA TRP A 42 -1.53 0.82 5.27
C TRP A 42 -0.66 -0.15 6.04
N CYS A 43 0.66 -0.09 5.84
CA CYS A 43 1.61 -0.94 6.55
C CYS A 43 1.62 -0.65 8.05
N ARG A 44 1.53 0.62 8.45
CA ARG A 44 1.39 1.02 9.87
C ARG A 44 0.09 0.52 10.50
N LYS A 45 -1.02 0.57 9.76
CA LYS A 45 -2.31 0.04 10.23
C LYS A 45 -2.34 -1.49 10.34
N ASP A 46 -1.60 -2.22 9.51
CA ASP A 46 -1.50 -3.69 9.56
C ASP A 46 -0.78 -4.17 10.83
N VAL A 47 0.23 -3.41 11.29
CA VAL A 47 1.03 -3.74 12.49
C VAL A 47 0.32 -3.44 13.81
N VAL A 48 -0.72 -2.60 13.80
CA VAL A 48 -1.48 -2.17 15.00
C VAL A 48 -2.84 -2.88 15.10
N GLY A 49 -3.12 -3.84 14.22
CA GLY A 49 -4.33 -4.67 14.25
C GLY A 49 -4.15 -5.97 15.04
#